data_AF-A0A7W0G6H8-F1
#
_entry.id   AF-A0A7W0G6H8-F1
#
_cell.length_a   1.000
_cell.length_b   1.000
_cell.length_c   1.000
_cell.angle_alpha   90.00
_cell.angle_beta   90.00
_cell.angle_gamma   90.00
#
_symmetry.space_group_name_H-M   'P 1'
#
loop_
_entity.id
_entity.type
_entity.pdbx_description
1 polymer ?
#
loop_
_entity_poly.entity_id
_entity_poly.type
_entity_poly.pdbx_seq_one_letter_code
_entity_poly.pdbx_strand_id
1 'polypeptide(L)'
;MSKAEQFLEQAELLHELTADPAEVGDAYVSLCVLAGIAAADAICCDALGRHAQGESHNDAVNLLKTVRPGGTDLGNALGVLLGFKTRASYSPEPASAEMRKRSGRQASKLVSAARERVARA
;
A
#
# COMPACT_ATOMS: atom_id res chain seq x y z
N MET A 1 12.13 -9.73 -7.14
CA MET A 1 11.57 -8.45 -6.68
C MET A 1 10.12 -8.37 -7.17
N SER A 2 9.17 -8.30 -6.24
CA SER A 2 7.73 -8.24 -6.54
C SER A 2 7.30 -6.83 -6.98
N LYS A 3 6.14 -6.70 -7.63
CA LYS A 3 5.57 -5.38 -7.99
C LYS A 3 5.41 -4.47 -6.76
N ALA A 4 5.04 -5.05 -5.62
CA ALA A 4 4.85 -4.30 -4.38
C ALA A 4 6.16 -3.69 -3.87
N GLU A 5 7.27 -4.43 -3.98
CA GLU A 5 8.61 -3.93 -3.62
C GLU A 5 9.05 -2.81 -4.58
N GLN A 6 8.84 -2.98 -5.89
CA GLN A 6 9.20 -1.95 -6.88
C GLN A 6 8.50 -0.62 -6.61
N PHE A 7 7.19 -0.63 -6.33
CA PHE A 7 6.46 0.60 -6.02
C PHE A 7 6.93 1.26 -4.73
N LEU A 8 7.25 0.49 -3.70
CA LEU A 8 7.74 1.03 -2.44
C LEU A 8 9.14 1.63 -2.60
N GLU A 9 10.04 0.93 -3.29
CA GLU A 9 11.38 1.43 -3.61
C GLU A 9 11.32 2.73 -4.42
N GLN A 10 10.42 2.80 -5.41
CA GLN A 10 10.20 4.04 -6.17
C GLN A 10 9.67 5.19 -5.29
N ALA A 11 8.79 4.89 -4.33
CA ALA A 11 8.30 5.90 -3.39
C ALA A 11 9.45 6.42 -2.50
N GLU A 12 10.28 5.53 -1.98
CA GLU A 12 11.43 5.86 -1.14
C GLU A 12 12.46 6.69 -1.93
N LEU A 13 12.79 6.29 -3.15
CA LEU A 13 13.69 7.04 -4.03
C LEU A 13 13.17 8.45 -4.34
N LEU A 14 11.87 8.59 -4.61
CA LEU A 14 11.24 9.89 -4.85
C LEU A 14 11.33 10.81 -3.62
N HIS A 15 11.21 10.23 -2.42
CA HIS A 15 11.34 10.95 -1.17
C HIS A 15 12.78 11.39 -0.88
N GLU A 16 13.77 10.58 -1.25
CA GLU A 16 15.19 10.86 -1.03
C GLU A 16 15.77 11.88 -2.02
N LEU A 17 15.33 11.85 -3.28
CA LEU A 17 15.87 12.71 -4.34
C LEU A 17 15.31 14.14 -4.33
N THR A 18 14.24 14.41 -3.60
CA THR A 18 13.62 15.74 -3.55
C THR A 18 14.22 16.61 -2.45
N ALA A 19 14.42 17.89 -2.73
CA ALA A 19 14.77 18.88 -1.71
C ALA A 19 13.56 19.26 -0.84
N ASP A 20 12.35 19.18 -1.39
CA ASP A 20 11.10 19.42 -0.67
C ASP A 20 10.12 18.23 -0.86
N PRO A 21 9.88 17.44 0.22
CA PRO A 21 8.89 16.37 0.21
C PRO A 21 7.46 16.78 -0.12
N ALA A 22 7.12 18.06 -0.05
CA ALA A 22 5.81 18.57 -0.45
C ALA A 22 5.62 18.57 -1.97
N GLU A 23 6.67 18.84 -2.76
CA GLU A 23 6.58 18.92 -4.23
C GLU A 23 6.18 17.59 -4.89
N VAL A 24 6.54 16.48 -4.26
CA VAL A 24 6.31 15.13 -4.76
C VAL A 24 5.35 14.34 -3.86
N GLY A 25 4.67 15.01 -2.93
CA GLY A 25 3.91 14.36 -1.88
C GLY A 25 2.77 13.48 -2.38
N ASP A 26 2.03 13.94 -3.37
CA ASP A 26 0.91 13.18 -3.94
C ASP A 26 1.39 11.98 -4.75
N ALA A 27 2.50 12.14 -5.49
CA ALA A 27 3.15 11.05 -6.21
C ALA A 27 3.70 9.99 -5.24
N TYR A 28 4.34 10.41 -4.15
CA TYR A 28 4.80 9.52 -3.07
C TYR A 28 3.63 8.72 -2.48
N VAL A 29 2.55 9.41 -2.09
CA VAL A 29 1.36 8.74 -1.53
C VAL A 29 0.74 7.77 -2.54
N SER A 30 0.67 8.15 -3.82
CA SER A 30 0.15 7.29 -4.88
C SER A 30 0.97 6.02 -5.06
N LEU A 31 2.31 6.12 -5.03
CA LEU A 31 3.20 4.95 -5.08
C LEU A 31 3.03 4.04 -3.86
N CYS A 32 2.90 4.61 -2.64
CA CYS A 32 2.59 3.83 -1.44
C CYS A 32 1.25 3.09 -1.54
N VAL A 33 0.22 3.71 -2.14
CA VAL A 33 -1.08 3.07 -2.38
C VAL A 33 -0.93 1.88 -3.34
N LEU A 34 -0.20 2.06 -4.46
CA LEU A 34 0.04 0.99 -5.43
C LEU A 34 0.85 -0.17 -4.81
N ALA A 35 1.86 0.15 -4.01
CA ALA A 35 2.63 -0.85 -3.25
C ALA A 35 1.71 -1.66 -2.30
N GLY A 36 0.83 -0.98 -1.55
CA GLY A 36 -0.10 -1.62 -0.64
C GLY A 36 -1.11 -2.54 -1.34
N ILE A 37 -1.65 -2.13 -2.49
CA ILE A 37 -2.57 -2.95 -3.29
C ILE A 37 -1.86 -4.19 -3.81
N ALA A 38 -0.69 -4.02 -4.44
CA ALA A 38 0.08 -5.14 -4.98
C ALA A 38 0.51 -6.13 -3.88
N ALA A 39 0.85 -5.63 -2.69
CA ALA A 39 1.17 -6.47 -1.54
C ALA A 39 -0.07 -7.23 -1.04
N ALA A 40 -1.22 -6.57 -0.94
CA ALA A 40 -2.48 -7.20 -0.53
C ALA A 40 -2.89 -8.32 -1.48
N ASP A 41 -2.79 -8.09 -2.79
CA ASP A 41 -3.07 -9.11 -3.80
C ASP A 41 -2.14 -10.31 -3.66
N ALA A 42 -0.83 -10.07 -3.51
CA ALA A 42 0.14 -11.15 -3.29
C ALA A 42 -0.16 -11.96 -2.03
N ILE A 43 -0.49 -11.29 -0.92
CA ILE A 43 -0.84 -11.95 0.35
C ILE A 43 -2.12 -12.79 0.20
N CYS A 44 -3.14 -12.27 -0.46
CA CYS A 44 -4.39 -13.01 -0.66
C CYS A 44 -4.21 -14.19 -1.62
N CYS A 45 -3.46 -14.01 -2.71
CA CYS A 45 -3.12 -15.10 -3.62
C CYS A 45 -2.38 -16.24 -2.92
N ASP A 46 -1.35 -15.91 -2.12
CA ASP A 46 -0.58 -16.88 -1.35
C ASP A 46 -1.44 -17.61 -0.31
N ALA A 47 -2.20 -16.87 0.51
CA ALA A 47 -2.91 -17.45 1.65
C ALA A 47 -4.29 -18.06 1.30
N LEU A 48 -4.96 -17.57 0.26
CA LEU A 48 -6.35 -17.90 -0.07
C LEU A 48 -6.51 -18.48 -1.49
N GLY A 49 -5.46 -18.48 -2.31
CA GLY A 49 -5.52 -18.88 -3.73
C GLY A 49 -6.28 -17.90 -4.63
N ARG A 50 -6.63 -16.71 -4.13
CA ARG A 50 -7.38 -15.68 -4.87
C ARG A 50 -7.12 -14.29 -4.30
N HIS A 51 -7.31 -13.27 -5.13
CA HIS A 51 -7.32 -11.86 -4.71
C HIS A 51 -8.62 -11.18 -5.15
N ALA A 52 -8.91 -10.00 -4.59
CA ALA A 52 -10.12 -9.26 -4.93
C ALA A 52 -10.10 -8.85 -6.40
N GLN A 53 -11.21 -9.09 -7.10
CA GLN A 53 -11.40 -8.71 -8.51
C GLN A 53 -12.26 -7.45 -8.58
N GLY A 54 -11.86 -6.47 -9.39
CA GLY A 54 -12.61 -5.23 -9.61
C GLY A 54 -12.09 -4.03 -8.81
N GLU A 55 -12.79 -2.90 -8.92
CA GLU A 55 -12.36 -1.61 -8.36
C GLU A 55 -12.84 -1.36 -6.93
N SER A 56 -13.59 -2.30 -6.35
CA SER A 56 -14.15 -2.16 -5.00
C SER A 56 -13.05 -2.23 -3.94
N HIS A 57 -12.67 -1.06 -3.44
CA HIS A 57 -11.71 -0.91 -2.34
C HIS A 57 -12.13 -1.69 -1.09
N ASN A 58 -13.44 -1.75 -0.82
CA ASN A 58 -13.98 -2.44 0.36
C ASN A 58 -13.80 -3.96 0.26
N ASP A 59 -13.92 -4.53 -0.94
CA ASP A 59 -13.80 -5.97 -1.13
C ASP A 59 -12.35 -6.44 -0.94
N ALA A 60 -11.38 -5.66 -1.41
CA ALA A 60 -9.96 -5.92 -1.18
C ALA A 60 -9.61 -5.90 0.32
N VAL A 61 -10.10 -4.91 1.06
CA VAL A 61 -9.90 -4.81 2.51
C VAL A 61 -10.54 -6.00 3.23
N ASN A 62 -11.80 -6.31 2.93
CA ASN A 62 -12.53 -7.37 3.59
C ASN A 62 -11.91 -8.75 3.33
N LEU A 63 -11.47 -9.01 2.10
CA LEU A 63 -10.77 -10.24 1.76
C LEU A 63 -9.43 -10.34 2.52
N LEU A 64 -8.64 -9.28 2.57
CA LEU A 64 -7.37 -9.29 3.30
C LEU A 64 -7.58 -9.54 4.81
N LYS A 65 -8.69 -9.05 5.39
CA LYS A 65 -9.06 -9.33 6.78
C LYS A 65 -9.31 -10.81 7.09
N THR A 66 -9.65 -11.62 6.09
CA THR A 66 -9.85 -13.07 6.28
C THR A 66 -8.53 -13.85 6.32
N VAL A 67 -7.41 -13.27 5.86
CA VAL A 67 -6.10 -13.93 5.87
C VAL A 67 -5.66 -14.25 7.31
N ARG A 68 -4.96 -15.37 7.48
CA ARG A 68 -4.34 -15.77 8.75
C ARG A 68 -2.86 -16.08 8.53
N PRO A 69 -1.98 -15.77 9.52
CA PRO A 69 -2.23 -14.91 10.68
C PRO A 69 -2.27 -13.41 10.29
N GLY A 70 -2.86 -12.57 11.14
CA GLY A 70 -2.72 -11.11 11.07
C GLY A 70 -3.56 -10.36 10.02
N GLY A 71 -4.49 -11.03 9.32
CA GLY A 71 -5.28 -10.41 8.25
C GLY A 71 -6.03 -9.14 8.67
N THR A 72 -6.61 -9.09 9.87
CA THR A 72 -7.34 -7.90 10.36
C THR A 72 -6.48 -6.64 10.34
N ASP A 73 -5.24 -6.78 10.80
CA ASP A 73 -4.29 -5.68 10.90
C ASP A 73 -3.75 -5.24 9.52
N LEU A 74 -3.51 -6.21 8.63
CA LEU A 74 -3.15 -5.96 7.23
C LEU A 74 -4.29 -5.28 6.46
N GLY A 75 -5.53 -5.74 6.63
CA GLY A 75 -6.71 -5.14 6.03
C GLY A 75 -6.94 -3.71 6.49
N ASN A 76 -6.71 -3.40 7.77
CA ASN A 76 -6.78 -2.03 8.28
C ASN A 76 -5.69 -1.13 7.68
N ALA A 77 -4.47 -1.66 7.48
CA ALA A 77 -3.40 -0.93 6.80
C ALA A 77 -3.76 -0.58 5.35
N LEU A 78 -4.32 -1.55 4.61
CA LEU A 78 -4.81 -1.33 3.25
C LEU A 78 -5.95 -0.30 3.22
N GLY A 79 -6.90 -0.37 4.16
CA GLY A 79 -8.01 0.57 4.24
C GLY A 79 -7.55 2.02 4.42
N VAL A 80 -6.49 2.25 5.19
CA VAL A 80 -5.88 3.59 5.33
C VAL A 80 -5.33 4.09 4.00
N LEU A 81 -4.59 3.25 3.27
CA LEU A 81 -4.01 3.62 1.97
C LEU A 81 -5.10 3.95 0.94
N LEU A 82 -6.13 3.10 0.84
CA LEU A 82 -7.25 3.32 -0.08
C LEU A 82 -8.04 4.59 0.25
N GLY A 83 -8.13 4.97 1.53
CA GLY A 83 -8.69 6.26 1.95
C GLY A 83 -7.87 7.47 1.49
N PHE A 84 -6.56 7.31 1.28
CA PHE A 84 -5.69 8.36 0.77
C PHE A 84 -5.64 8.44 -0.75
N LYS A 85 -5.91 7.35 -1.47
CA LYS A 85 -5.97 7.33 -2.95
C LYS A 85 -6.89 8.43 -3.50
N THR A 86 -8.12 8.54 -2.97
CA THR A 86 -9.07 9.57 -3.41
C THR A 86 -8.57 10.99 -3.14
N ARG A 87 -7.83 11.19 -2.04
CA ARG A 87 -7.28 12.52 -1.72
C ARG A 87 -6.09 12.86 -2.61
N ALA A 88 -5.14 11.95 -2.80
CA ALA A 88 -3.97 12.19 -3.63
C ALA A 88 -4.32 12.39 -5.12
N SER A 89 -5.41 11.78 -5.61
CA SER A 89 -5.80 11.90 -7.02
C SER A 89 -6.71 13.07 -7.36
N TYR A 90 -7.47 13.60 -6.38
CA TYR A 90 -8.55 14.56 -6.66
C TYR A 90 -8.58 15.78 -5.74
N SER A 91 -7.74 15.81 -4.69
CA SER A 91 -7.65 16.98 -3.83
C SER A 91 -6.81 18.07 -4.50
N PRO A 92 -7.25 19.34 -4.48
CA PRO A 92 -6.40 20.47 -4.86
C PRO A 92 -5.34 20.78 -3.79
N GLU A 93 -5.53 20.29 -2.56
CA GLU A 93 -4.57 20.42 -1.47
C GLU A 93 -3.49 19.35 -1.59
N PRO A 94 -2.20 19.73 -1.59
CA PRO A 94 -1.10 18.76 -1.59
C PRO A 94 -1.17 17.82 -0.39
N ALA A 95 -0.70 16.58 -0.57
CA ALA A 95 -0.56 15.64 0.55
C ALA A 95 0.10 16.31 1.76
N SER A 96 -0.46 16.11 2.95
CA SER A 96 0.14 16.61 4.18
C SER A 96 1.35 15.75 4.60
N ALA A 97 2.22 16.29 5.44
CA ALA A 97 3.35 15.55 6.00
C ALA A 97 2.89 14.29 6.76
N GLU A 98 1.80 14.38 7.51
CA GLU A 98 1.22 13.22 8.21
C GLU A 98 0.66 12.19 7.24
N MET A 99 0.03 12.62 6.14
CA MET A 99 -0.44 11.70 5.11
C MET A 99 0.72 10.94 4.49
N ARG A 100 1.78 11.63 4.05
CA ARG A 100 3.00 10.99 3.53
C ARG A 100 3.56 9.98 4.53
N LYS A 101 3.81 10.43 5.77
CA LYS A 101 4.39 9.58 6.82
C LYS A 101 3.54 8.34 7.09
N ARG A 102 2.21 8.49 7.12
CA ARG A 102 1.29 7.39 7.38
C ARG A 102 1.20 6.43 6.19
N SER A 103 1.19 6.94 4.96
CA SER A 103 1.21 6.12 3.73
C SER A 103 2.45 5.23 3.67
N GLY A 104 3.64 5.81 3.88
CA GLY A 104 4.89 5.04 3.91
C GLY A 104 4.83 3.88 4.91
N ARG A 105 4.45 4.17 6.17
CA ARG A 105 4.33 3.14 7.22
C ARG A 105 3.37 2.00 6.85
N GLN A 106 2.21 2.31 6.28
CA GLN A 106 1.23 1.27 5.92
C GLN A 106 1.70 0.45 4.72
N ALA A 107 2.31 1.10 3.72
CA ALA A 107 2.86 0.41 2.56
C ALA A 107 3.99 -0.53 2.95
N SER A 108 5.00 -0.07 3.71
CA SER A 108 6.10 -0.91 4.19
C SER A 108 5.59 -2.11 4.97
N LYS A 109 4.59 -1.92 5.86
CA LYS A 109 3.98 -3.03 6.62
C LYS A 109 3.40 -4.12 5.72
N LEU A 110 2.65 -3.73 4.69
CA LEU A 110 2.05 -4.69 3.75
C LEU A 110 3.12 -5.38 2.90
N VAL A 111 4.11 -4.63 2.40
CA VAL A 111 5.21 -5.17 1.58
C VAL A 111 6.06 -6.15 2.38
N SER A 112 6.43 -5.82 3.62
CA SER A 112 7.14 -6.74 4.52
C SER A 112 6.34 -8.03 4.76
N ALA A 113 5.04 -7.91 5.04
CA ALA A 113 4.17 -9.07 5.26
C ALA A 113 4.02 -9.96 4.03
N ALA A 114 4.02 -9.38 2.82
CA ALA A 114 4.02 -10.12 1.56
C ALA A 114 5.36 -10.84 1.34
N ARG A 115 6.48 -10.13 1.55
CA ARG A 115 7.84 -10.69 1.40
C ARG A 115 8.07 -11.88 2.33
N GLU A 116 7.69 -11.76 3.60
CA GLU A 116 7.82 -12.85 4.58
C GLU A 116 7.02 -14.09 4.20
N ARG A 117 5.91 -13.96 3.48
CA ARG A 117 5.09 -15.10 3.02
C ARG A 117 5.72 -15.78 1.81
N VAL A 118 6.12 -15.00 0.81
CA VAL A 118 6.80 -15.53 -0.39
C VAL A 118 8.13 -16.21 -0.03
N ALA A 119 8.87 -15.71 0.96
CA ALA A 119 10.11 -16.33 1.41
C ALA A 119 9.92 -17.67 2.16
N ARG A 120 8.68 -18.05 2.48
CA ARG A 120 8.33 -19.33 3.15
C ARG A 120 7.82 -20.40 2.17
N ALA A 121 7.56 -20.04 0.92
CA ALA A 121 7.19 -20.96 -0.17
C ALA A 121 8.44 -21.51 -0.86
#